data_AF-A0A3A9JL89-F1
#
_entry.id   AF-A0A3A9JL89-F1
#
_cell.length_a   1.000
_cell.length_b   1.000
_cell.length_c   1.000
_cell.angle_alpha   90.00
_cell.angle_beta   90.00
_cell.angle_gamma   90.00
#
_symmetry.space_group_name_H-M   'P 1'
#
loop_
_entity.id
_entity.type
_entity.pdbx_description
1 polymer ?
#
loop_
_entity_poly.entity_id
_entity_poly.type
_entity_poly.pdbx_seq_one_letter_code
_entity_poly.pdbx_strand_id
1 'polypeptide(L)'
;MSPAAASQAIEDALALARDLAPRMAAVVLTHFPDADTLDLMRPGAGPLETIAATNRALAAELAQEGVEVLVQVADRAAFRRWMDGRADTPQARLAWRNHRGLLQGPAAFQALGLAPEPTKPPRRGKASGTLADRLMRAFADEEGQEFDELAEELIATGRDGVLDQAIRKVGARFGEEAAQDLAHDLLAMAEGARIGPSGWATLVALPVALPPGTPPDPVFLGESLITSGALAEELELRFLPEWRAPEALDALPPAALRRVLVEMVAGEEPTALPPAKPTQLQESGFGVLVGLQYDWAIPSWEEIVAQGLPEPPEEGKETPEEAARAQVFERWRAAAYEAGDGCVPLALVPFSEATAEIADFLQEASDQTSGLAEIRDFVDMARSEALGEEVVCHATVEGERLQLALYTRAGRFLDELSLEAGQLPVPATEMPELLRTFVPLVSQPPGR
;
A
#
# COMPACT_ATOMS: atom_id res chain seq x y z
N MET A 1 -24.59 21.70 -35.77
CA MET A 1 -25.33 21.96 -34.51
C MET A 1 -25.67 23.45 -34.46
N SER A 2 -26.83 23.83 -33.94
CA SER A 2 -27.18 25.25 -33.77
C SER A 2 -26.44 25.84 -32.55
N PRO A 3 -26.16 27.16 -32.53
CA PRO A 3 -25.57 27.81 -31.35
C PRO A 3 -26.36 27.61 -30.06
N ALA A 4 -27.70 27.50 -30.16
CA ALA A 4 -28.58 27.22 -29.04
C ALA A 4 -28.37 25.80 -28.47
N ALA A 5 -28.20 24.80 -29.34
CA ALA A 5 -27.92 23.42 -28.90
C ALA A 5 -26.53 23.28 -28.27
N ALA A 6 -25.53 24.03 -28.78
CA ALA A 6 -24.21 24.09 -28.16
C ALA A 6 -24.25 24.71 -26.76
N SER A 7 -25.02 25.78 -26.59
CA SER A 7 -25.19 26.47 -25.29
C SER A 7 -25.88 25.55 -24.28
N GLN A 8 -26.95 24.86 -24.69
CA GLN A 8 -27.64 23.90 -23.83
C GLN A 8 -26.72 22.76 -23.37
N ALA A 9 -25.92 22.19 -24.27
CA ALA A 9 -24.99 21.11 -23.92
C ALA A 9 -23.94 21.54 -22.88
N ILE A 10 -23.49 22.81 -22.93
CA ILE A 10 -22.58 23.37 -21.92
C ILE A 10 -23.32 23.54 -20.58
N GLU A 11 -24.54 24.08 -20.59
CA GLU A 11 -25.34 24.27 -19.38
C GLU A 11 -25.66 22.94 -18.68
N ASP A 12 -26.03 21.90 -19.45
CA ASP A 12 -26.31 20.56 -18.93
C ASP A 12 -25.06 19.94 -18.30
N ALA A 13 -23.90 20.07 -18.95
CA ALA A 13 -22.63 19.58 -18.43
C ALA A 13 -22.23 20.31 -17.13
N LEU A 14 -22.42 21.62 -17.05
CA LEU A 14 -22.15 22.40 -15.85
C LEU A 14 -23.10 22.05 -14.70
N ALA A 15 -24.38 21.82 -14.99
CA ALA A 15 -25.35 21.39 -14.00
C ALA A 15 -24.95 20.04 -13.39
N LEU A 16 -24.55 19.09 -14.23
CA LEU A 16 -24.03 17.80 -13.78
C LEU A 16 -22.72 17.96 -12.97
N ALA A 17 -21.81 18.83 -13.42
CA ALA A 17 -20.54 19.05 -12.72
C ALA A 17 -20.76 19.56 -11.30
N ARG A 18 -21.69 20.51 -11.10
CA ARG A 18 -22.04 21.03 -9.76
C ARG A 18 -22.66 19.96 -8.86
N ASP A 19 -23.45 19.05 -9.41
CA ASP A 19 -24.05 17.94 -8.65
C ASP A 19 -23.02 16.88 -8.23
N LEU A 20 -22.00 16.66 -9.06
CA LEU A 20 -20.99 15.63 -8.83
C LEU A 20 -19.76 16.15 -8.07
N ALA A 21 -19.40 17.43 -8.20
CA ALA A 21 -18.17 18.00 -7.65
C ALA A 21 -17.90 17.67 -6.17
N PRO A 22 -18.88 17.69 -5.24
CA PRO A 22 -18.64 17.34 -3.84
C PRO A 22 -18.17 15.90 -3.61
N ARG A 23 -18.32 15.02 -4.61
CA ARG A 23 -17.95 13.60 -4.57
C ARG A 23 -16.72 13.28 -5.44
N MET A 24 -16.07 14.30 -6.00
CA MET A 24 -14.97 14.13 -6.95
C MET A 24 -13.68 14.72 -6.37
N ALA A 25 -12.63 13.90 -6.28
CA ALA A 25 -11.30 14.39 -5.97
C ALA A 25 -10.60 14.97 -7.22
N ALA A 26 -10.75 14.29 -8.36
CA ALA A 26 -10.11 14.67 -9.62
C ALA A 26 -10.96 14.24 -10.84
N VAL A 27 -10.70 14.84 -12.00
CA VAL A 27 -11.28 14.46 -13.29
C VAL A 27 -10.28 14.59 -14.42
N VAL A 28 -10.37 13.69 -15.42
CA VAL A 28 -9.64 13.82 -16.68
C VAL A 28 -10.54 14.43 -17.76
N LEU A 29 -10.08 15.54 -18.37
CA LEU A 29 -10.67 16.13 -19.56
C LEU A 29 -9.84 15.79 -20.81
N THR A 30 -10.48 15.24 -21.84
CA THR A 30 -9.83 14.94 -23.12
C THR A 30 -9.81 16.18 -24.02
N HIS A 31 -8.63 16.75 -24.25
CA HIS A 31 -8.44 17.84 -25.21
C HIS A 31 -8.09 17.29 -26.60
N PHE A 32 -8.95 17.55 -27.58
CA PHE A 32 -8.71 17.18 -28.97
C PHE A 32 -8.04 18.34 -29.74
N PRO A 33 -6.87 18.13 -30.36
CA PRO A 33 -6.15 19.20 -31.06
C PRO A 33 -6.81 19.60 -32.39
N ASP A 34 -7.52 18.67 -33.04
CA ASP A 34 -8.16 18.88 -34.34
C ASP A 34 -9.40 17.98 -34.52
N ALA A 35 -10.22 18.33 -35.53
CA ALA A 35 -11.48 17.66 -35.79
C ALA A 35 -11.29 16.21 -36.28
N ASP A 36 -10.20 15.92 -37.00
CA ASP A 36 -9.88 14.58 -37.46
C ASP A 36 -9.53 13.65 -36.29
N THR A 37 -8.86 14.16 -35.26
CA THR A 37 -8.52 13.43 -34.04
C THR A 37 -9.78 13.16 -33.23
N LEU A 38 -10.66 14.15 -33.11
CA LEU A 38 -11.96 13.97 -32.48
C LEU A 38 -12.79 12.91 -33.21
N ASP A 39 -12.95 13.02 -34.53
CA ASP A 39 -13.73 12.06 -35.32
C ASP A 39 -13.13 10.64 -35.26
N LEU A 40 -11.79 10.56 -35.29
CA LEU A 40 -11.07 9.29 -35.13
C LEU A 40 -11.34 8.64 -33.78
N MET A 41 -11.51 9.39 -32.68
CA MET A 41 -11.57 8.84 -31.32
C MET A 41 -12.98 8.77 -30.75
N ARG A 42 -13.84 9.70 -31.16
CA ARG A 42 -15.21 9.89 -30.69
C ARG A 42 -16.14 10.17 -31.89
N PRO A 43 -16.36 9.18 -32.76
CA PRO A 43 -17.20 9.37 -33.93
C PRO A 43 -18.60 9.81 -33.50
N GLY A 44 -19.05 10.96 -34.02
CA GLY A 44 -20.38 11.52 -33.72
C GLY A 44 -20.48 12.37 -32.44
N ALA A 45 -19.40 12.64 -31.71
CA ALA A 45 -19.43 13.45 -30.47
C ALA A 45 -19.76 14.94 -30.67
N GLY A 46 -19.94 15.38 -31.92
CA GLY A 46 -20.31 16.76 -32.25
C GLY A 46 -19.11 17.62 -32.69
N PRO A 47 -19.31 18.93 -32.86
CA PRO A 47 -18.25 19.83 -33.32
C PRO A 47 -17.15 20.02 -32.28
N LEU A 48 -15.89 20.04 -32.73
CA LEU A 48 -14.71 20.28 -31.89
C LEU A 48 -14.84 21.54 -31.03
N GLU A 49 -15.33 22.63 -31.62
CA GLU A 49 -15.49 23.91 -30.91
C GLU A 49 -16.43 23.80 -29.71
N THR A 50 -17.48 22.98 -29.80
CA THR A 50 -18.40 22.76 -28.67
C THR A 50 -17.72 21.96 -27.58
N ILE A 51 -17.04 20.87 -27.91
CA ILE A 51 -16.32 20.06 -26.92
C ILE A 51 -15.24 20.89 -26.22
N ALA A 52 -14.49 21.69 -26.97
CA ALA A 52 -13.48 22.58 -26.40
C ALA A 52 -14.09 23.64 -25.47
N ALA A 53 -15.25 24.21 -25.84
CA ALA A 53 -15.97 25.16 -24.99
C ALA A 53 -16.52 24.49 -23.72
N THR A 54 -17.09 23.28 -23.84
CA THR A 54 -17.56 22.48 -22.70
C THR A 54 -16.42 22.14 -21.75
N ASN A 55 -15.29 21.62 -22.23
CA ASN A 55 -14.13 21.31 -21.38
C ASN A 55 -13.60 22.55 -20.65
N ARG A 56 -13.56 23.70 -21.32
CA ARG A 56 -13.15 24.97 -20.70
C ARG A 56 -14.11 25.38 -19.58
N ALA A 57 -15.42 25.28 -19.82
CA ALA A 57 -16.43 25.63 -18.83
C ALA A 57 -16.38 24.68 -17.63
N LEU A 58 -16.29 23.37 -17.89
CA LEU A 58 -16.17 22.33 -16.86
C LEU A 58 -14.93 22.53 -16.00
N ALA A 59 -13.76 22.76 -16.62
CA ALA A 59 -12.52 22.97 -15.87
C ALA A 59 -12.63 24.17 -14.93
N ALA A 60 -13.22 25.27 -15.39
CA ALA A 60 -13.41 26.46 -14.56
C ALA A 60 -14.42 26.26 -13.42
N GLU A 61 -15.45 25.45 -13.63
CA GLU A 61 -16.47 25.14 -12.63
C GLU A 61 -15.94 24.16 -11.58
N LEU A 62 -15.38 23.03 -12.01
CA LEU A 62 -14.87 21.97 -11.14
C LEU A 62 -13.71 22.47 -10.25
N ALA A 63 -12.82 23.30 -10.81
CA ALA A 63 -11.75 23.92 -10.05
C ALA A 63 -12.26 24.86 -8.94
N GLN A 64 -13.36 25.59 -9.18
CA GLN A 64 -13.97 26.44 -8.15
C GLN A 64 -14.49 25.63 -6.94
N GLU A 65 -14.90 24.39 -7.19
CA GLU A 65 -15.34 23.42 -6.18
C GLU A 65 -14.18 22.62 -5.57
N GLY A 66 -12.93 22.89 -5.97
CA GLY A 66 -11.74 22.22 -5.42
C GLY A 66 -11.42 20.84 -6.02
N VAL A 67 -12.07 20.48 -7.13
CA VAL A 67 -11.78 19.25 -7.88
C VAL A 67 -10.55 19.46 -8.74
N GLU A 68 -9.60 18.51 -8.68
CA GLU A 68 -8.39 18.57 -9.51
C GLU A 68 -8.71 18.29 -10.99
N VAL A 69 -8.36 19.22 -11.87
CA VAL A 69 -8.60 19.09 -13.31
C VAL A 69 -7.32 18.68 -14.03
N LEU A 70 -7.34 17.45 -14.53
CA LEU A 70 -6.27 16.86 -15.33
C LEU A 70 -6.68 16.92 -16.81
N VAL A 71 -5.72 17.17 -17.69
CA VAL A 71 -6.00 17.27 -19.13
C VAL A 71 -5.15 16.28 -19.91
N GLN A 72 -5.80 15.35 -20.60
CA GLN A 72 -5.11 14.49 -21.57
C GLN A 72 -5.22 15.09 -22.97
N VAL A 73 -4.10 15.30 -23.64
CA VAL A 73 -4.10 15.71 -25.05
C VAL A 73 -4.22 14.47 -25.92
N ALA A 74 -5.25 14.43 -26.75
CA ALA A 74 -5.53 13.35 -27.66
C ALA A 74 -4.41 13.17 -28.69
N ASP A 75 -3.86 11.96 -28.80
CA ASP A 75 -2.79 11.61 -29.74
C ASP A 75 -3.27 10.46 -30.65
N ARG A 76 -3.39 10.74 -31.95
CA ARG A 76 -3.86 9.79 -32.96
C ARG A 76 -2.99 8.54 -33.06
N ALA A 77 -1.66 8.68 -32.94
CA ALA A 77 -0.73 7.57 -33.07
C ALA A 77 -0.77 6.70 -31.82
N ALA A 78 -0.81 7.30 -30.63
CA ALA A 78 -0.98 6.59 -29.37
C ALA A 78 -2.32 5.85 -29.32
N PHE A 79 -3.41 6.51 -29.71
CA PHE A 79 -4.73 5.91 -29.79
C PHE A 79 -4.78 4.70 -30.75
N ARG A 80 -4.17 4.82 -31.94
CA ARG A 80 -4.10 3.69 -32.89
C ARG A 80 -3.31 2.51 -32.35
N ARG A 81 -2.20 2.74 -31.65
CA ARG A 81 -1.44 1.67 -30.99
C ARG A 81 -2.25 1.00 -29.89
N TRP A 82 -3.02 1.78 -29.14
CA TRP A 82 -3.86 1.26 -28.08
C TRP A 82 -5.03 0.42 -28.62
N MET A 83 -5.64 0.84 -29.74
CA MET A 83 -6.69 0.10 -30.44
C MET A 83 -6.19 -1.18 -31.14
N ASP A 84 -4.88 -1.35 -31.32
CA ASP A 84 -4.34 -2.50 -32.04
C ASP A 84 -4.67 -3.81 -31.30
N GLY A 85 -5.29 -4.75 -32.01
CA GLY A 85 -5.80 -6.00 -31.43
C GLY A 85 -7.05 -5.89 -30.56
N ARG A 86 -7.64 -4.69 -30.38
CA ARG A 86 -8.87 -4.49 -29.59
C ARG A 86 -10.11 -4.41 -30.49
N ALA A 87 -11.26 -4.78 -29.93
CA ALA A 87 -12.54 -4.60 -30.59
C ALA A 87 -12.87 -3.11 -30.72
N ASP A 88 -13.30 -2.68 -31.91
CA ASP A 88 -13.66 -1.29 -32.17
C ASP A 88 -15.07 -0.96 -31.65
N THR A 89 -15.16 -0.65 -30.36
CA THR A 89 -16.42 -0.30 -29.67
C THR A 89 -16.35 1.09 -29.03
N PRO A 90 -17.48 1.80 -28.84
CA PRO A 90 -17.50 3.08 -28.13
C PRO A 90 -16.87 2.99 -26.73
N GLN A 91 -17.14 1.89 -26.00
CA GLN A 91 -16.59 1.62 -24.68
C GLN A 91 -15.07 1.48 -24.72
N ALA A 92 -14.54 0.71 -25.69
CA ALA A 92 -13.11 0.62 -25.88
C ALA A 92 -12.54 2.03 -26.13
N ARG A 93 -13.06 2.75 -27.12
CA ARG A 93 -12.56 4.09 -27.44
C ARG A 93 -12.54 5.03 -26.23
N LEU A 94 -13.58 4.99 -25.37
CA LEU A 94 -13.68 5.76 -24.14
C LEU A 94 -12.60 5.37 -23.12
N ALA A 95 -12.31 4.09 -22.97
CA ALA A 95 -11.29 3.55 -22.07
C ALA A 95 -9.85 3.92 -22.46
N TRP A 96 -9.61 4.55 -23.61
CA TRP A 96 -8.28 5.03 -23.96
C TRP A 96 -7.78 6.09 -22.95
N ARG A 97 -6.53 5.92 -22.52
CA ARG A 97 -5.81 6.83 -21.62
C ARG A 97 -4.40 7.10 -22.10
N ASN A 98 -3.94 8.33 -21.89
CA ASN A 98 -2.55 8.73 -22.09
C ASN A 98 -1.89 9.15 -20.76
N HIS A 99 -1.56 8.17 -19.91
CA HIS A 99 -0.96 8.40 -18.59
C HIS A 99 0.33 9.24 -18.64
N ARG A 100 1.17 9.03 -19.66
CA ARG A 100 2.46 9.72 -19.79
C ARG A 100 2.35 11.18 -20.29
N GLY A 101 1.18 11.58 -20.78
CA GLY A 101 0.94 12.91 -21.36
C GLY A 101 -0.11 13.72 -20.60
N LEU A 102 -0.44 13.33 -19.37
CA LEU A 102 -1.45 14.01 -18.57
C LEU A 102 -0.90 15.35 -18.06
N LEU A 103 -1.58 16.44 -18.40
CA LEU A 103 -1.24 17.78 -17.95
C LEU A 103 -1.96 18.10 -16.64
N GLN A 104 -1.32 18.88 -15.79
CA GLN A 104 -1.82 19.24 -14.46
C GLN A 104 -1.65 20.73 -14.20
N GLY A 105 -2.41 21.24 -13.22
CA GLY A 105 -2.29 22.61 -12.71
C GLY A 105 -2.22 23.65 -13.84
N PRO A 106 -1.28 24.62 -13.79
CA PRO A 106 -1.18 25.67 -14.82
C PRO A 106 -1.08 25.15 -16.27
N ALA A 107 -0.41 24.02 -16.49
CA ALA A 107 -0.26 23.43 -17.83
C ALA A 107 -1.58 22.87 -18.37
N ALA A 108 -2.38 22.24 -17.51
CA ALA A 108 -3.73 21.78 -17.86
C ALA A 108 -4.63 22.94 -18.28
N PHE A 109 -4.67 24.00 -17.48
CA PHE A 109 -5.47 25.19 -17.76
C PHE A 109 -5.01 25.91 -19.03
N GLN A 110 -3.70 26.01 -19.24
CA GLN A 110 -3.13 26.57 -20.45
C GLN A 110 -3.56 25.79 -21.70
N ALA A 111 -3.57 24.45 -21.64
CA ALA A 111 -4.02 23.61 -22.75
C ALA A 111 -5.51 23.82 -23.10
N LEU A 112 -6.34 24.20 -22.11
CA LEU A 112 -7.76 24.53 -22.31
C LEU A 112 -7.99 26.00 -22.71
N GLY A 113 -6.93 26.83 -22.75
CA GLY A 113 -7.01 28.26 -23.00
C GLY A 113 -7.58 29.06 -21.84
N LEU A 114 -7.42 28.56 -20.60
CA LEU A 114 -7.76 29.25 -19.36
C LEU A 114 -6.54 29.98 -18.79
N ALA A 115 -6.80 31.03 -18.01
CA ALA A 115 -5.77 31.57 -17.12
C ALA A 115 -5.42 30.53 -16.05
N PRO A 116 -4.14 30.44 -15.61
CA PRO A 116 -3.77 29.56 -14.51
C PRO A 116 -4.59 29.93 -13.29
N GLU A 117 -5.11 28.92 -12.60
CA GLU A 117 -5.95 29.12 -11.44
C GLU A 117 -5.18 29.86 -10.33
N PRO A 118 -5.77 30.90 -9.71
CA PRO A 118 -5.24 31.41 -8.46
C PRO A 118 -5.55 30.39 -7.37
N THR A 119 -4.55 29.62 -6.93
CA THR A 119 -4.62 28.80 -5.71
C THR A 119 -5.17 29.67 -4.57
N LYS A 120 -6.44 29.48 -4.20
CA LYS A 120 -7.01 30.18 -3.05
C LYS A 120 -6.42 29.53 -1.81
N PRO A 121 -5.63 30.25 -0.98
CA PRO A 121 -5.24 29.70 0.30
C PRO A 121 -6.50 29.46 1.14
N PRO A 122 -6.57 28.35 1.89
CA PRO A 122 -7.73 28.04 2.73
C PRO A 122 -8.03 29.22 3.65
N ARG A 123 -9.32 29.58 3.75
CA ARG A 123 -9.76 30.70 4.57
C ARG A 123 -9.62 30.32 6.03
N ARG A 124 -8.54 30.80 6.66
CA ARG A 124 -8.28 30.64 8.09
C ARG A 124 -9.45 31.15 8.93
N GLY A 125 -10.14 30.24 9.60
CA GLY A 125 -10.94 30.58 10.78
C GLY A 125 -10.02 31.19 11.84
N LYS A 126 -10.43 32.30 12.46
CA LYS A 126 -9.73 32.88 13.61
C LYS A 126 -9.98 32.02 14.86
N ALA A 127 -9.48 30.80 14.89
CA ALA A 127 -9.53 29.96 16.07
C ALA A 127 -8.44 30.40 17.06
N SER A 128 -8.81 30.60 18.34
CA SER A 128 -7.88 30.90 19.42
C SER A 128 -7.08 29.66 19.82
N GLY A 129 -5.79 29.80 20.18
CA GLY A 129 -4.93 28.71 20.67
C GLY A 129 -3.65 28.50 19.85
N THR A 130 -2.77 27.60 20.31
CA THR A 130 -1.59 27.18 19.52
C THR A 130 -2.01 26.25 18.39
N LEU A 131 -1.17 26.07 17.36
CA LEU A 131 -1.45 25.14 16.25
C LEU A 131 -1.68 23.70 16.76
N ALA A 132 -0.92 23.26 17.74
CA ALA A 132 -1.12 21.96 18.39
C ALA A 132 -2.47 21.86 19.12
N ASP A 133 -2.94 22.94 19.76
CA ASP A 133 -4.27 22.96 20.40
C ASP A 133 -5.41 22.96 19.38
N ARG A 134 -5.16 23.49 18.18
CA ARG A 134 -6.12 23.47 17.08
C ARG A 134 -6.20 22.07 16.49
N LEU A 135 -5.07 21.46 16.17
CA LEU A 135 -5.01 20.09 15.64
C LEU A 135 -5.64 19.08 16.61
N MET A 136 -5.31 19.15 17.90
CA MET A 136 -5.92 18.30 18.93
C MET A 136 -7.44 18.46 19.01
N ARG A 137 -7.97 19.67 18.82
CA ARG A 137 -9.42 19.90 18.85
C ARG A 137 -10.10 19.42 17.58
N ALA A 138 -9.47 19.64 16.43
CA ALA A 138 -9.98 19.18 15.14
C ALA A 138 -10.01 17.65 15.07
N PHE A 139 -8.98 16.97 15.61
CA PHE A 139 -8.95 15.51 15.73
C PHE A 139 -10.06 14.96 16.62
N ALA A 140 -10.43 15.71 17.67
CA ALA A 140 -11.52 15.32 18.57
C ALA A 140 -12.91 15.66 18.01
N ASP A 141 -12.99 16.31 16.85
CA ASP A 141 -14.25 16.67 16.19
C ASP A 141 -14.60 15.60 15.15
N GLU A 142 -15.88 15.24 15.06
CA GLU A 142 -16.34 14.15 14.17
C GLU A 142 -16.39 14.57 12.70
N GLU A 143 -16.29 15.87 12.40
CA GLU A 143 -16.44 16.41 11.03
C GLU A 143 -15.20 16.22 10.13
N GLY A 144 -14.04 15.82 10.66
CA GLY A 144 -12.84 15.37 9.93
C GLY A 144 -12.10 16.41 9.07
N GLN A 145 -12.81 17.27 8.34
CA GLN A 145 -12.23 18.17 7.33
C GLN A 145 -11.27 19.21 7.91
N GLU A 146 -11.57 19.82 9.07
CA GLU A 146 -10.63 20.78 9.70
C GLU A 146 -9.34 20.07 10.14
N PHE A 147 -9.42 18.81 10.54
CA PHE A 147 -8.27 18.01 10.90
C PHE A 147 -7.39 17.77 9.67
N ASP A 148 -7.98 17.27 8.58
CA ASP A 148 -7.28 16.97 7.33
C ASP A 148 -6.54 18.19 6.77
N GLU A 149 -7.22 19.33 6.64
CA GLU A 149 -6.63 20.55 6.11
C GLU A 149 -5.46 21.05 6.96
N LEU A 150 -5.59 20.98 8.30
CA LEU A 150 -4.56 21.48 9.22
C LEU A 150 -3.37 20.51 9.31
N ALA A 151 -3.62 19.20 9.37
CA ALA A 151 -2.58 18.19 9.38
C ALA A 151 -1.76 18.25 8.09
N GLU A 152 -2.41 18.32 6.93
CA GLU A 152 -1.76 18.45 5.63
C GLU A 152 -0.89 19.72 5.56
N GLU A 153 -1.38 20.89 6.02
CA GLU A 153 -0.57 22.12 6.08
C GLU A 153 0.68 21.94 6.96
N LEU A 154 0.54 21.31 8.13
CA LEU A 154 1.64 21.12 9.08
C LEU A 154 2.68 20.13 8.58
N ILE A 155 2.25 19.03 7.95
CA ILE A 155 3.12 18.03 7.33
C ILE A 155 3.89 18.67 6.16
N ALA A 156 3.18 19.31 5.23
CA ALA A 156 3.78 19.94 4.05
C ALA A 156 4.78 21.07 4.40
N THR A 157 4.58 21.75 5.53
CA THR A 157 5.46 22.84 5.99
C THR A 157 6.56 22.39 6.96
N GLY A 158 6.71 21.09 7.21
CA GLY A 158 7.82 20.57 8.02
C GLY A 158 7.70 20.86 9.51
N ARG A 159 6.48 20.85 10.07
CA ARG A 159 6.21 21.30 11.45
C ARG A 159 6.09 20.13 12.44
N ASP A 160 6.97 19.13 12.35
CA ASP A 160 6.94 17.93 13.22
C ASP A 160 6.86 18.25 14.71
N GLY A 161 7.59 19.28 15.19
CA GLY A 161 7.52 19.67 16.61
C GLY A 161 6.13 20.13 17.08
N VAL A 162 5.27 20.59 16.17
CA VAL A 162 3.85 20.91 16.45
C VAL A 162 3.01 19.63 16.46
N LEU A 163 3.26 18.71 15.52
CA LEU A 163 2.61 17.40 15.45
C LEU A 163 2.89 16.59 16.73
N ASP A 164 4.16 16.47 17.13
CA ASP A 164 4.58 15.83 18.38
C ASP A 164 3.93 16.47 19.61
N GLN A 165 3.78 17.80 19.60
CA GLN A 165 3.12 18.50 20.69
C GLN A 165 1.63 18.18 20.74
N ALA A 166 0.97 18.02 19.59
CA ALA A 166 -0.43 17.61 19.52
C ALA A 166 -0.62 16.17 20.04
N ILE A 167 0.21 15.22 19.58
CA ILE A 167 0.21 13.83 20.05
C ILE A 167 0.36 13.76 21.57
N ARG A 168 1.36 14.44 22.15
CA ARG A 168 1.54 14.47 23.61
C ARG A 168 0.34 15.07 24.35
N LYS A 169 -0.32 16.08 23.77
CA LYS A 169 -1.51 16.70 24.37
C LYS A 169 -2.74 15.81 24.29
N VAL A 170 -2.93 15.10 23.17
CA VAL A 170 -3.96 14.06 23.04
C VAL A 170 -3.72 12.97 24.07
N GLY A 171 -2.48 12.46 24.18
CA GLY A 171 -2.10 11.47 25.19
C GLY A 171 -2.43 11.91 26.62
N ALA A 172 -2.09 13.15 26.96
CA ALA A 172 -2.36 13.70 28.29
C ALA A 172 -3.86 13.91 28.59
N ARG A 173 -4.71 14.05 27.57
CA ARG A 173 -6.14 14.41 27.73
C ARG A 173 -7.10 13.24 27.50
N PHE A 174 -6.80 12.41 26.51
CA PHE A 174 -7.68 11.35 26.00
C PHE A 174 -7.09 9.94 26.17
N GLY A 175 -5.82 9.82 26.53
CA GLY A 175 -5.15 8.53 26.76
C GLY A 175 -4.15 8.16 25.67
N GLU A 176 -3.34 7.14 25.94
CA GLU A 176 -2.25 6.69 25.06
C GLU A 176 -2.75 6.10 23.74
N GLU A 177 -3.87 5.37 23.76
CA GLU A 177 -4.54 4.82 22.57
C GLU A 177 -4.91 5.94 21.59
N ALA A 178 -5.63 6.97 22.04
CA ALA A 178 -5.97 8.12 21.20
C ALA A 178 -4.73 8.87 20.66
N ALA A 179 -3.61 8.84 21.39
CA ALA A 179 -2.37 9.44 20.90
C ALA A 179 -1.70 8.57 19.82
N GLN A 180 -1.82 7.25 19.91
CA GLN A 180 -1.38 6.31 18.89
C GLN A 180 -2.25 6.44 17.64
N ASP A 181 -3.57 6.54 17.79
CA ASP A 181 -4.51 6.78 16.67
C ASP A 181 -4.14 8.07 15.91
N LEU A 182 -3.96 9.19 16.62
CA LEU A 182 -3.53 10.44 15.99
C LEU A 182 -2.16 10.30 15.30
N ALA A 183 -1.22 9.57 15.91
CA ALA A 183 0.09 9.38 15.30
C ALA A 183 -0.01 8.55 14.01
N HIS A 184 -0.86 7.53 14.00
CA HIS A 184 -1.14 6.69 12.84
C HIS A 184 -1.80 7.49 11.71
N ASP A 185 -2.84 8.27 12.02
CA ASP A 185 -3.53 9.13 11.03
C ASP A 185 -2.57 10.14 10.38
N LEU A 186 -1.65 10.72 11.16
CA LEU A 186 -0.65 11.65 10.65
C LEU A 186 0.39 10.97 9.74
N LEU A 187 0.75 9.71 10.01
CA LEU A 187 1.63 8.92 9.15
C LEU A 187 0.91 8.53 7.85
N ALA A 188 -0.29 7.97 7.95
CA ALA A 188 -1.13 7.62 6.80
C ALA A 188 -1.35 8.82 5.87
N MET A 189 -1.61 10.00 6.44
CA MET A 189 -1.72 11.24 5.67
C MET A 189 -0.39 11.64 5.03
N ALA A 190 0.74 11.48 5.72
CA ALA A 190 2.05 11.84 5.18
C ALA A 190 2.52 10.97 4.00
N GLU A 191 2.07 9.72 3.93
CA GLU A 191 2.43 8.74 2.91
C GLU A 191 1.81 9.01 1.54
N GLY A 192 0.65 9.67 1.51
CA GLY A 192 -0.08 10.03 0.30
C GLY A 192 -0.13 11.53 0.08
N ALA A 193 -0.10 11.99 -1.18
CA ALA A 193 -0.23 13.41 -1.49
C ALA A 193 -0.78 13.67 -2.89
N ARG A 194 -1.43 14.83 -3.07
CA ARG A 194 -1.83 15.36 -4.38
C ARG A 194 -0.65 15.88 -5.19
N ILE A 195 0.22 14.97 -5.62
CA ILE A 195 1.43 15.27 -6.38
C ILE A 195 1.70 14.19 -7.43
N GLY A 196 2.60 14.47 -8.37
CA GLY A 196 2.99 13.52 -9.41
C GLY A 196 1.95 13.38 -10.53
N PRO A 197 2.24 12.61 -11.58
CA PRO A 197 1.58 12.71 -12.88
C PRO A 197 0.13 12.17 -12.92
N SER A 198 -0.26 11.34 -11.95
CA SER A 198 -1.66 10.94 -11.71
C SER A 198 -2.46 12.00 -10.96
N GLY A 199 -1.82 12.89 -10.20
CA GLY A 199 -2.52 13.81 -9.27
C GLY A 199 -2.68 13.21 -7.87
N TRP A 200 -2.33 11.94 -7.68
CA TRP A 200 -2.16 11.33 -6.36
C TRP A 200 -1.03 10.31 -6.36
N ALA A 201 -0.13 10.42 -5.39
CA ALA A 201 0.98 9.50 -5.21
C ALA A 201 1.03 9.02 -3.77
N THR A 202 1.32 7.74 -3.58
CA THR A 202 1.42 7.10 -2.26
C THR A 202 2.74 6.34 -2.13
N LEU A 203 3.38 6.43 -0.97
CA LEU A 203 4.48 5.54 -0.59
C LEU A 203 3.94 4.18 -0.18
N VAL A 204 4.55 3.12 -0.70
CA VAL A 204 4.26 1.73 -0.34
C VAL A 204 5.53 1.01 0.05
N ALA A 205 5.38 -0.07 0.80
CA ALA A 205 6.48 -0.91 1.24
C ALA A 205 6.20 -2.37 0.91
N LEU A 206 7.22 -3.07 0.43
CA LEU A 206 7.23 -4.51 0.28
C LEU A 206 8.31 -5.07 1.22
N PRO A 207 7.93 -5.51 2.43
CA PRO A 207 8.84 -6.21 3.32
C PRO A 207 9.21 -7.58 2.76
N VAL A 208 10.46 -8.01 3.01
CA VAL A 208 10.98 -9.29 2.54
C VAL A 208 11.84 -9.91 3.62
N ALA A 209 11.49 -11.13 4.06
CA ALA A 209 12.36 -11.95 4.88
C ALA A 209 13.54 -12.43 4.03
N LEU A 210 14.75 -12.12 4.46
CA LEU A 210 15.97 -12.36 3.69
C LEU A 210 16.60 -13.71 4.08
N PRO A 211 17.20 -14.43 3.12
CA PRO A 211 17.89 -15.68 3.41
C PRO A 211 19.17 -15.43 4.22
N PRO A 212 19.68 -16.43 4.95
CA PRO A 212 20.97 -16.33 5.65
C PRO A 212 22.11 -16.24 4.63
N GLY A 213 22.52 -15.04 4.26
CA GLY A 213 23.61 -14.84 3.30
C GLY A 213 23.56 -13.52 2.54
N THR A 214 23.69 -13.60 1.22
CA THR A 214 23.61 -12.42 0.35
C THR A 214 22.14 -12.19 0.01
N PRO A 215 21.59 -10.98 0.26
CA PRO A 215 20.21 -10.70 -0.09
C PRO A 215 20.02 -10.78 -1.61
N PRO A 216 18.82 -11.16 -2.09
CA PRO A 216 18.51 -11.14 -3.52
C PRO A 216 18.61 -9.72 -4.09
N ASP A 217 18.77 -9.64 -5.41
CA ASP A 217 18.80 -8.36 -6.12
C ASP A 217 17.44 -7.63 -5.96
N PRO A 218 17.40 -6.47 -5.28
CA PRO A 218 16.17 -5.72 -5.04
C PRO A 218 15.49 -5.28 -6.34
N VAL A 219 16.27 -4.92 -7.37
CA VAL A 219 15.72 -4.46 -8.66
C VAL A 219 15.01 -5.61 -9.37
N PHE A 220 15.66 -6.77 -9.44
CA PHE A 220 15.07 -7.97 -10.03
C PHE A 220 13.76 -8.34 -9.33
N LEU A 221 13.73 -8.31 -7.99
CA LEU A 221 12.52 -8.66 -7.23
C LEU A 221 11.38 -7.66 -7.53
N GLY A 222 11.66 -6.35 -7.49
CA GLY A 222 10.68 -5.32 -7.80
C GLY A 222 10.15 -5.40 -9.24
N GLU A 223 11.02 -5.56 -10.23
CA GLU A 223 10.62 -5.70 -11.64
C GLU A 223 9.82 -6.99 -11.89
N SER A 224 10.16 -8.08 -11.19
CA SER A 224 9.41 -9.33 -11.28
C SER A 224 7.98 -9.21 -10.74
N LEU A 225 7.77 -8.44 -9.67
CA LEU A 225 6.42 -8.13 -9.16
C LEU A 225 5.63 -7.32 -10.17
N ILE A 226 6.22 -6.23 -10.69
CA ILE A 226 5.56 -5.34 -11.66
C ILE A 226 5.15 -6.11 -12.92
N THR A 227 5.96 -7.06 -13.37
CA THR A 227 5.68 -7.86 -14.57
C THR A 227 4.83 -9.11 -14.32
N SER A 228 4.56 -9.47 -13.07
CA SER A 228 3.77 -10.66 -12.71
C SER A 228 2.29 -10.58 -13.09
N GLY A 229 1.75 -9.35 -13.22
CA GLY A 229 0.32 -9.11 -13.36
C GLY A 229 -0.46 -9.15 -12.04
N ALA A 230 0.22 -9.13 -10.88
CA ALA A 230 -0.42 -9.08 -9.56
C ALA A 230 -1.05 -7.71 -9.24
N LEU A 231 -0.54 -6.63 -9.85
CA LEU A 231 -1.05 -5.28 -9.66
C LEU A 231 -2.26 -5.01 -10.58
N ALA A 232 -3.16 -4.13 -10.15
CA ALA A 232 -4.24 -3.63 -11.02
C ALA A 232 -3.64 -2.84 -12.20
N GLU A 233 -4.32 -2.86 -13.36
CA GLU A 233 -3.82 -2.23 -14.59
C GLU A 233 -3.69 -0.70 -14.46
N GLU A 234 -4.50 -0.12 -13.57
CA GLU A 234 -4.55 1.30 -13.26
C GLU A 234 -3.46 1.73 -12.27
N LEU A 235 -2.76 0.78 -11.64
CA LEU A 235 -1.69 1.09 -10.69
C LEU A 235 -0.35 1.09 -11.40
N GLU A 236 0.40 2.18 -11.23
CA GLU A 236 1.80 2.23 -11.60
C GLU A 236 2.66 2.20 -10.34
N LEU A 237 3.52 1.19 -10.22
CA LEU A 237 4.42 1.01 -9.09
C LEU A 237 5.88 1.16 -9.54
N ARG A 238 6.67 1.91 -8.78
CA ARG A 238 8.12 2.09 -9.00
C ARG A 238 8.88 1.95 -7.69
N PHE A 239 9.77 0.96 -7.60
CA PHE A 239 10.62 0.77 -6.43
C PHE A 239 11.92 1.56 -6.50
N LEU A 240 12.45 1.94 -5.33
CA LEU A 240 13.85 2.30 -5.19
C LEU A 240 14.74 1.09 -5.50
N PRO A 241 15.94 1.30 -6.05
CA PRO A 241 16.79 0.22 -6.54
C PRO A 241 17.57 -0.51 -5.42
N GLU A 242 17.48 -0.08 -4.17
CA GLU A 242 18.28 -0.62 -3.06
C GLU A 242 17.41 -0.89 -1.82
N TRP A 243 17.79 -1.92 -1.07
CA TRP A 243 17.13 -2.31 0.17
C TRP A 243 17.12 -1.18 1.21
N ARG A 244 16.02 -1.04 1.93
CA ARG A 244 15.89 -0.20 3.13
C ARG A 244 15.74 -1.08 4.37
N ALA A 245 16.22 -0.59 5.51
CA ALA A 245 16.13 -1.30 6.78
C ALA A 245 14.78 -0.98 7.44
N PRO A 246 14.03 -1.94 7.98
CA PRO A 246 12.74 -1.68 8.62
C PRO A 246 12.79 -0.56 9.67
N GLU A 247 13.85 -0.52 10.48
CA GLU A 247 14.04 0.49 11.53
C GLU A 247 14.23 1.91 10.97
N ALA A 248 14.71 2.03 9.73
CA ALA A 248 14.83 3.32 9.06
C ALA A 248 13.47 3.87 8.60
N LEU A 249 12.51 2.99 8.32
CA LEU A 249 11.13 3.38 7.99
C LEU A 249 10.40 3.84 9.25
N ASP A 250 10.47 3.03 10.32
CA ASP A 250 9.82 3.29 11.62
C ASP A 250 10.29 4.60 12.28
N ALA A 251 11.54 5.01 12.03
CA ALA A 251 12.11 6.23 12.58
C ALA A 251 11.66 7.53 11.87
N LEU A 252 10.90 7.46 10.77
CA LEU A 252 10.54 8.65 10.00
C LEU A 252 9.33 9.38 10.61
N PRO A 253 9.48 10.66 11.02
CA PRO A 253 8.32 11.47 11.38
C PRO A 253 7.51 11.86 10.13
N PRO A 254 6.23 12.25 10.30
CA PRO A 254 5.33 12.58 9.18
C PRO A 254 5.92 13.55 8.15
N ALA A 255 6.54 14.66 8.54
CA ALA A 255 7.07 15.58 7.52
C ALA A 255 8.33 15.06 6.81
N ALA A 256 9.13 14.19 7.46
CA ALA A 256 10.24 13.53 6.79
C ALA A 256 9.72 12.51 5.77
N LEU A 257 8.67 11.76 6.12
CA LEU A 257 7.98 10.83 5.23
C LEU A 257 7.39 11.54 4.01
N ARG A 258 6.72 12.68 4.21
CA ARG A 258 6.23 13.49 3.09
C ARG A 258 7.35 14.00 2.20
N ARG A 259 8.51 14.36 2.76
CA ARG A 259 9.68 14.75 1.96
C ARG A 259 10.21 13.58 1.12
N VAL A 260 10.26 12.36 1.67
CA VAL A 260 10.61 11.14 0.91
C VAL A 260 9.69 10.98 -0.30
N LEU A 261 8.37 11.11 -0.10
CA LEU A 261 7.39 11.04 -1.18
C LEU A 261 7.67 12.09 -2.28
N VAL A 262 7.89 13.35 -1.90
CA VAL A 262 8.18 14.45 -2.84
C VAL A 262 9.48 14.21 -3.61
N GLU A 263 10.55 13.78 -2.94
CA GLU A 263 11.84 13.45 -3.56
C GLU A 263 11.68 12.30 -4.57
N MET A 264 10.99 11.22 -4.20
CA MET A 264 10.74 10.08 -5.10
C MET A 264 9.87 10.44 -6.32
N VAL A 265 8.86 11.30 -6.15
CA VAL A 265 8.04 11.82 -7.26
C VAL A 265 8.88 12.68 -8.21
N ALA A 266 9.87 13.41 -7.70
CA ALA A 266 10.84 14.15 -8.51
C ALA A 266 11.88 13.25 -9.21
N GLY A 267 11.88 11.94 -8.93
CA GLY A 267 12.87 10.99 -9.43
C GLY A 267 14.22 11.10 -8.71
N GLU A 268 14.23 11.69 -7.51
CA GLU A 268 15.41 11.83 -6.67
C GLU A 268 15.49 10.67 -5.66
N GLU A 269 16.70 10.34 -5.22
CA GLU A 269 16.88 9.37 -4.14
C GLU A 269 16.63 10.04 -2.79
N PRO A 270 15.79 9.46 -1.91
CA PRO A 270 15.37 10.15 -0.71
C PRO A 270 16.48 10.26 0.34
N THR A 271 16.77 11.48 0.79
CA THR A 271 17.89 11.74 1.72
C THR A 271 17.62 11.19 3.11
N ALA A 272 16.36 11.24 3.55
CA ALA A 272 15.94 10.76 4.87
C ALA A 272 15.88 9.23 4.96
N LEU A 273 15.98 8.54 3.83
CA LEU A 273 15.85 7.09 3.75
C LEU A 273 16.99 6.49 2.91
N PRO A 274 18.23 6.47 3.47
CA PRO A 274 19.39 5.94 2.77
C PRO A 274 19.33 4.41 2.62
N PRO A 275 20.09 3.83 1.65
CA PRO A 275 20.23 2.39 1.52
C PRO A 275 20.71 1.71 2.82
N ALA A 276 20.17 0.53 3.10
CA ALA A 276 20.55 -0.28 4.24
C ALA A 276 21.97 -0.83 4.06
N LYS A 277 22.72 -0.88 5.16
CA LYS A 277 24.01 -1.58 5.16
C LYS A 277 23.78 -3.09 5.17
N PRO A 278 24.65 -3.90 4.53
CA PRO A 278 24.53 -5.35 4.56
C PRO A 278 24.45 -5.95 5.97
N THR A 279 25.15 -5.34 6.94
CA THR A 279 25.11 -5.78 8.35
C THR A 279 23.74 -5.55 8.98
N GLN A 280 23.05 -4.45 8.65
CA GLN A 280 21.71 -4.17 9.17
C GLN A 280 20.70 -5.19 8.64
N LEU A 281 20.77 -5.50 7.34
CA LEU A 281 19.91 -6.51 6.72
C LEU A 281 20.13 -7.92 7.29
N GLN A 282 21.38 -8.25 7.64
CA GLN A 282 21.72 -9.53 8.26
C GLN A 282 21.27 -9.60 9.72
N GLU A 283 21.38 -8.50 10.47
CA GLU A 283 20.96 -8.42 11.87
C GLU A 283 19.43 -8.45 12.02
N SER A 284 18.70 -7.74 11.14
CA SER A 284 17.25 -7.74 11.14
C SER A 284 16.68 -9.04 10.57
N GLY A 285 17.35 -9.63 9.57
CA GLY A 285 16.79 -10.72 8.76
C GLY A 285 15.74 -10.25 7.74
N PHE A 286 15.52 -8.94 7.62
CA PHE A 286 14.52 -8.34 6.74
C PHE A 286 15.10 -7.17 5.94
N GLY A 287 14.63 -7.03 4.71
CA GLY A 287 14.83 -5.86 3.87
C GLY A 287 13.48 -5.35 3.36
N VAL A 288 13.37 -4.05 3.15
CA VAL A 288 12.17 -3.44 2.60
C VAL A 288 12.46 -2.82 1.23
N LEU A 289 11.68 -3.19 0.22
CA LEU A 289 11.61 -2.44 -1.04
C LEU A 289 10.59 -1.32 -0.87
N VAL A 290 11.06 -0.08 -0.96
CA VAL A 290 10.22 1.10 -0.85
C VAL A 290 9.81 1.56 -2.24
N GLY A 291 8.52 1.70 -2.44
CA GLY A 291 7.90 1.99 -3.72
C GLY A 291 7.09 3.27 -3.72
N LEU A 292 6.94 3.83 -4.91
CA LEU A 292 6.02 4.88 -5.25
C LEU A 292 4.89 4.29 -6.08
N GLN A 293 3.67 4.42 -5.59
CA GLN A 293 2.46 4.00 -6.28
C GLN A 293 1.70 5.22 -6.79
N TYR A 294 1.35 5.20 -8.08
CA TYR A 294 0.41 6.13 -8.68
C TYR A 294 -0.87 5.38 -9.01
N ASP A 295 -2.00 5.96 -8.60
CA ASP A 295 -3.32 5.48 -8.97
C ASP A 295 -3.83 6.26 -10.18
N TRP A 296 -4.03 5.55 -11.29
CA TRP A 296 -4.57 6.10 -12.52
C TRP A 296 -6.07 5.84 -12.73
N ALA A 297 -6.78 5.34 -11.70
CA ALA A 297 -8.22 5.11 -11.70
C ALA A 297 -9.04 6.42 -11.64
N ILE A 298 -8.58 7.47 -12.31
CA ILE A 298 -9.25 8.77 -12.36
C ILE A 298 -10.25 8.76 -13.52
N PRO A 299 -11.54 8.97 -13.24
CA PRO A 299 -12.56 8.94 -14.27
C PRO A 299 -12.40 10.13 -15.21
N SER A 300 -12.57 9.86 -16.51
CA SER A 300 -12.71 10.93 -17.49
C SER A 300 -14.12 11.50 -17.46
N TRP A 301 -14.28 12.78 -17.79
CA TRP A 301 -15.62 13.39 -17.85
C TRP A 301 -16.55 12.64 -18.81
N GLU A 302 -16.02 12.11 -19.91
CA GLU A 302 -16.79 11.35 -20.89
C GLU A 302 -17.35 10.04 -20.32
N GLU A 303 -16.62 9.38 -19.41
CA GLU A 303 -17.11 8.19 -18.71
C GLU A 303 -18.12 8.54 -17.65
N ILE A 304 -17.88 9.62 -16.90
CA ILE A 304 -18.84 10.11 -15.89
C ILE A 304 -20.20 10.38 -16.53
N VAL A 305 -20.22 11.03 -17.69
CA VAL A 305 -21.46 11.27 -18.44
C VAL A 305 -22.10 9.97 -18.92
N ALA A 306 -21.32 8.96 -19.29
CA ALA A 306 -21.81 7.71 -19.86
C ALA A 306 -22.26 6.69 -18.80
N GLN A 307 -21.61 6.66 -17.64
CA GLN A 307 -21.68 5.57 -16.66
C GLN A 307 -21.96 6.06 -15.23
N GLY A 308 -21.81 7.36 -14.95
CA GLY A 308 -21.82 7.91 -13.60
C GLY A 308 -20.43 7.92 -12.96
N LEU A 309 -20.35 8.39 -11.71
CA LEU A 309 -19.13 8.25 -10.93
C LEU A 309 -18.88 6.77 -10.63
N PRO A 310 -17.60 6.32 -10.64
CA PRO A 310 -17.28 4.99 -10.16
C PRO A 310 -17.77 4.83 -8.72
N GLU A 311 -18.44 3.72 -8.44
CA GLU A 311 -18.85 3.39 -7.08
C GLU A 311 -17.59 3.08 -6.26
N PRO A 312 -17.47 3.61 -5.03
CA PRO A 312 -16.41 3.17 -4.15
C PRO A 312 -16.54 1.66 -3.93
N PRO A 313 -15.42 0.92 -3.81
CA PRO A 313 -15.47 -0.50 -3.52
C PRO A 313 -16.28 -0.75 -2.23
N GLU A 314 -17.15 -1.77 -2.24
CA GLU A 314 -17.88 -2.15 -1.03
C GLU A 314 -16.89 -2.68 0.01
N GLU A 315 -16.76 -1.98 1.15
CA GLU A 315 -15.87 -2.40 2.24
C GLU A 315 -16.14 -3.85 2.66
N GLY A 316 -15.07 -4.65 2.69
CA GLY A 316 -15.08 -6.02 3.21
C GLY A 316 -15.58 -7.09 2.24
N LYS A 317 -15.85 -6.78 0.97
CA LYS A 317 -16.13 -7.80 -0.05
C LYS A 317 -15.06 -7.83 -1.12
N GLU A 318 -14.22 -8.86 -1.04
CA GLU A 318 -13.26 -9.19 -2.09
C GLU A 318 -13.99 -9.44 -3.42
N THR A 319 -13.64 -8.66 -4.45
CA THR A 319 -14.16 -8.87 -5.80
C THR A 319 -13.50 -10.10 -6.46
N PRO A 320 -14.14 -10.75 -7.45
CA PRO A 320 -13.50 -11.85 -8.18
C PRO A 320 -12.16 -11.47 -8.83
N GLU A 321 -12.01 -10.19 -9.21
CA GLU A 321 -10.78 -9.67 -9.78
C GLU A 321 -9.68 -9.50 -8.72
N GLU A 322 -10.04 -9.01 -7.52
CA GLU A 322 -9.13 -8.96 -6.37
C GLU A 322 -8.66 -10.36 -5.97
N ALA A 323 -9.57 -11.33 -5.86
CA ALA A 323 -9.22 -12.72 -5.56
C ALA A 323 -8.30 -13.32 -6.62
N ALA A 324 -8.54 -13.02 -7.90
CA ALA A 324 -7.68 -13.48 -9.00
C ALA A 324 -6.28 -12.85 -8.90
N ARG A 325 -6.18 -11.54 -8.60
CA ARG A 325 -4.91 -10.84 -8.39
C ARG A 325 -4.15 -11.36 -7.17
N ALA A 326 -4.82 -11.59 -6.06
CA ALA A 326 -4.24 -12.20 -4.86
C ALA A 326 -3.61 -13.57 -5.19
N GLN A 327 -4.27 -14.41 -5.98
CA GLN A 327 -3.70 -15.67 -6.44
C GLN A 327 -2.49 -15.49 -7.37
N VAL A 328 -2.46 -14.45 -8.21
CA VAL A 328 -1.28 -14.11 -9.02
C VAL A 328 -0.12 -13.70 -8.11
N PHE A 329 -0.40 -12.87 -7.11
CA PHE A 329 0.59 -12.44 -6.12
C PHE A 329 1.19 -13.61 -5.36
N GLU A 330 0.37 -14.55 -4.87
CA GLU A 330 0.85 -15.75 -4.16
C GLU A 330 1.71 -16.65 -5.07
N ARG A 331 1.33 -16.81 -6.35
CA ARG A 331 2.18 -17.53 -7.31
C ARG A 331 3.51 -16.83 -7.54
N TRP A 332 3.51 -15.50 -7.60
CA TRP A 332 4.74 -14.72 -7.71
C TRP A 332 5.62 -14.86 -6.46
N ARG A 333 5.05 -14.81 -5.25
CA ARG A 333 5.80 -15.03 -3.99
C ARG A 333 6.49 -16.39 -3.97
N ALA A 334 5.78 -17.45 -4.37
CA ALA A 334 6.35 -18.80 -4.46
C ALA A 334 7.53 -18.86 -5.47
N ALA A 335 7.38 -18.21 -6.63
CA ALA A 335 8.46 -18.14 -7.62
C ALA A 335 9.66 -17.31 -7.13
N ALA A 336 9.41 -16.22 -6.39
CA ALA A 336 10.45 -15.40 -5.77
C ALA A 336 11.23 -16.19 -4.71
N TYR A 337 10.55 -17.00 -3.89
CA TYR A 337 11.17 -17.89 -2.91
C TYR A 337 12.12 -18.90 -3.55
N GLU A 338 11.68 -19.56 -4.62
CA GLU A 338 12.52 -20.50 -5.37
C GLU A 338 13.73 -19.83 -6.02
N ALA A 339 13.55 -18.63 -6.59
CA ALA A 339 14.61 -17.90 -7.28
C ALA A 339 15.61 -17.22 -6.33
N GLY A 340 15.17 -16.83 -5.13
CA GLY A 340 15.93 -16.05 -4.15
C GLY A 340 16.54 -16.87 -3.01
N ASP A 341 16.68 -18.18 -3.19
CA ASP A 341 17.29 -19.11 -2.21
C ASP A 341 16.65 -19.02 -0.82
N GLY A 342 15.31 -18.96 -0.79
CA GLY A 342 14.53 -18.92 0.45
C GLY A 342 14.13 -17.53 0.93
N CYS A 343 14.25 -16.48 0.10
CA CYS A 343 13.66 -15.19 0.43
C CYS A 343 12.12 -15.28 0.43
N VAL A 344 11.46 -14.61 1.37
CA VAL A 344 9.99 -14.61 1.45
C VAL A 344 9.51 -13.17 1.34
N PRO A 345 8.97 -12.73 0.19
CA PRO A 345 8.24 -11.48 0.12
C PRO A 345 6.96 -11.57 0.96
N LEU A 346 6.63 -10.50 1.67
CA LEU A 346 5.40 -10.34 2.47
C LEU A 346 4.35 -9.60 1.62
N ALA A 347 3.28 -9.08 2.25
CA ALA A 347 2.31 -8.25 1.55
C ALA A 347 2.93 -6.90 1.06
N LEU A 348 2.39 -6.36 -0.04
CA LEU A 348 2.63 -4.98 -0.42
C LEU A 348 1.69 -4.10 0.41
N VAL A 349 2.23 -3.33 1.34
CA VAL A 349 1.48 -2.59 2.35
C VAL A 349 1.73 -1.08 2.25
N PRO A 350 0.87 -0.23 2.85
CA PRO A 350 1.21 1.16 3.16
C PRO A 350 2.58 1.26 3.85
N PHE A 351 3.28 2.37 3.64
CA PHE A 351 4.66 2.50 4.08
C PHE A 351 4.81 2.39 5.61
N SER A 352 3.89 2.98 6.40
CA SER A 352 3.93 2.88 7.87
C SER A 352 3.59 1.48 8.39
N GLU A 353 2.90 0.66 7.60
CA GLU A 353 2.47 -0.67 8.02
C GLU A 353 3.56 -1.73 7.83
N ALA A 354 4.68 -1.39 7.20
CA ALA A 354 5.78 -2.33 6.93
C ALA A 354 6.27 -3.09 8.18
N THR A 355 6.41 -2.39 9.31
CA THR A 355 6.86 -3.00 10.57
C THR A 355 5.79 -3.87 11.21
N ALA A 356 4.52 -3.49 11.09
CA ALA A 356 3.39 -4.27 11.58
C ALA A 356 3.27 -5.59 10.80
N GLU A 357 3.36 -5.53 9.47
CA GLU A 357 3.37 -6.71 8.60
C GLU A 357 4.53 -7.67 8.93
N ILE A 358 5.73 -7.15 9.21
CA ILE A 358 6.86 -7.98 9.66
C ILE A 358 6.55 -8.62 11.02
N ALA A 359 5.97 -7.88 11.96
CA ALA A 359 5.62 -8.38 13.28
C ALA A 359 4.57 -9.49 13.20
N ASP A 360 3.54 -9.31 12.37
CA ASP A 360 2.49 -10.30 12.12
C ASP A 360 3.07 -11.58 11.52
N PHE A 361 3.94 -11.45 10.50
CA PHE A 361 4.64 -12.60 9.93
C PHE A 361 5.51 -13.34 10.97
N LEU A 362 6.24 -12.62 11.82
CA LEU A 362 7.04 -13.23 12.89
C LEU A 362 6.16 -13.92 13.93
N GLN A 363 5.00 -13.34 14.25
CA GLN A 363 4.03 -13.93 15.16
C GLN A 363 3.47 -15.23 14.57
N GLU A 364 3.03 -15.22 13.31
CA GLU A 364 2.56 -16.42 12.60
C GLU A 364 3.63 -17.52 12.55
N ALA A 365 4.89 -17.15 12.24
CA ALA A 365 6.01 -18.09 12.24
C ALA A 365 6.32 -18.64 13.65
N SER A 366 6.14 -17.81 14.69
CA SER A 366 6.31 -18.23 16.08
C SER A 366 5.20 -19.18 16.52
N ASP A 367 3.97 -18.95 16.09
CA ASP A 367 2.83 -19.83 16.38
C ASP A 367 3.04 -21.22 15.74
N GLN A 368 3.58 -21.25 14.51
CA GLN A 368 3.94 -22.48 13.80
C GLN A 368 5.14 -23.23 14.43
N THR A 369 5.98 -22.55 15.21
CA THR A 369 7.15 -23.14 15.89
C THR A 369 6.99 -23.26 17.39
N SER A 370 5.83 -22.87 17.94
CA SER A 370 5.51 -22.88 19.38
C SER A 370 5.72 -24.25 20.01
N GLY A 371 5.35 -25.33 19.32
CA GLY A 371 5.60 -26.69 19.83
C GLY A 371 7.08 -27.05 19.91
N LEU A 372 7.98 -26.48 19.10
CA LEU A 372 9.43 -26.72 19.28
C LEU A 372 9.98 -26.05 20.54
N ALA A 373 9.52 -24.84 20.83
CA ALA A 373 9.89 -24.14 22.05
C ALA A 373 9.37 -24.92 23.28
N GLU A 374 8.11 -25.36 23.24
CA GLU A 374 7.51 -26.19 24.27
C GLU A 374 8.26 -27.51 24.48
N ILE A 375 8.64 -28.21 23.39
CA ILE A 375 9.47 -29.42 23.45
C ILE A 375 10.82 -29.14 24.12
N ARG A 376 11.49 -28.04 23.75
CA ARG A 376 12.80 -27.70 24.29
C ARG A 376 12.72 -27.43 25.79
N ASP A 377 11.76 -26.60 26.19
CA ASP A 377 11.55 -26.23 27.60
C ASP A 377 11.14 -27.46 28.43
N PHE A 378 10.32 -28.35 27.86
CA PHE A 378 9.96 -29.64 28.45
C PHE A 378 11.19 -30.55 28.67
N VAL A 379 12.08 -30.67 27.68
CA VAL A 379 13.33 -31.44 27.79
C VAL A 379 14.29 -30.82 28.80
N ASP A 380 14.44 -29.50 28.81
CA ASP A 380 15.35 -28.80 29.71
C ASP A 380 14.87 -28.84 31.17
N MET A 381 13.55 -28.75 31.39
CA MET A 381 12.96 -28.98 32.71
C MET A 381 13.28 -30.40 33.20
N ALA A 382 13.03 -31.43 32.37
CA ALA A 382 13.32 -32.81 32.72
C ALA A 382 14.81 -33.06 33.01
N ARG A 383 15.72 -32.39 32.30
CA ARG A 383 17.18 -32.43 32.58
C ARG A 383 17.52 -31.85 33.94
N SER A 384 16.87 -30.76 34.33
CA SER A 384 17.10 -30.15 35.64
C SER A 384 16.66 -31.07 36.79
N GLU A 385 15.60 -31.87 36.58
CA GLU A 385 15.06 -32.82 37.56
C GLU A 385 15.78 -34.19 37.58
N ALA A 386 16.55 -34.50 36.54
CA ALA A 386 17.26 -35.77 36.39
C ALA A 386 18.46 -35.95 37.34
N LEU A 387 18.81 -34.96 38.18
CA LEU A 387 19.87 -35.02 39.19
C LEU A 387 21.23 -35.53 38.64
N GLY A 388 21.54 -35.22 37.39
CA GLY A 388 22.78 -35.64 36.71
C GLY A 388 22.68 -36.97 35.95
N GLU A 389 21.51 -37.62 35.93
CA GLU A 389 21.23 -38.74 35.02
C GLU A 389 20.92 -38.23 33.61
N GLU A 390 21.31 -39.00 32.59
CA GLU A 390 20.99 -38.68 31.20
C GLU A 390 19.50 -38.88 30.92
N VAL A 391 18.87 -37.86 30.32
CA VAL A 391 17.47 -37.89 29.89
C VAL A 391 17.36 -38.48 28.48
N VAL A 392 16.42 -39.41 28.31
CA VAL A 392 16.07 -40.03 27.03
C VAL A 392 14.58 -39.85 26.77
N CYS A 393 14.18 -39.81 25.50
CA CYS A 393 12.81 -39.60 25.08
C CYS A 393 12.27 -40.80 24.30
N HIS A 394 11.06 -41.23 24.65
CA HIS A 394 10.26 -42.13 23.83
C HIS A 394 9.19 -41.32 23.12
N ALA A 395 9.27 -41.25 21.79
CA ALA A 395 8.33 -40.53 20.96
C ALA A 395 7.35 -41.50 20.28
N THR A 396 6.05 -41.26 20.44
CA THR A 396 4.97 -42.02 19.81
C THR A 396 4.16 -41.09 18.92
N VAL A 397 3.82 -41.55 17.71
CA VAL A 397 2.94 -40.82 16.79
C VAL A 397 1.60 -41.55 16.73
N GLU A 398 0.52 -40.85 17.10
CA GLU A 398 -0.85 -41.35 17.08
C GLU A 398 -1.70 -40.51 16.14
N GLY A 399 -1.86 -40.98 14.89
CA GLY A 399 -2.48 -40.19 13.84
C GLY A 399 -1.63 -38.96 13.51
N GLU A 400 -2.18 -37.76 13.71
CA GLU A 400 -1.47 -36.49 13.52
C GLU A 400 -0.90 -35.90 14.83
N ARG A 401 -1.05 -36.62 15.95
CA ARG A 401 -0.61 -36.20 17.28
C ARG A 401 0.74 -36.80 17.63
N LEU A 402 1.59 -36.01 18.29
CA LEU A 402 2.87 -36.45 18.85
C LEU A 402 2.75 -36.60 20.38
N GLN A 403 3.20 -37.71 20.91
CA GLN A 403 3.37 -37.95 22.35
C GLN A 403 4.85 -38.16 22.66
N LEU A 404 5.36 -37.43 23.65
CA LEU A 404 6.74 -37.50 24.11
C LEU A 404 6.74 -37.88 25.58
N ALA A 405 7.36 -39.01 25.90
CA ALA A 405 7.58 -39.41 27.29
C ALA A 405 9.08 -39.35 27.60
N LEU A 406 9.45 -38.61 28.64
CA LEU A 406 10.84 -38.47 29.07
C LEU A 406 11.14 -39.40 30.24
N TYR A 407 12.30 -40.03 30.17
CA TYR A 407 12.82 -40.93 31.19
C TYR A 407 14.26 -40.59 31.49
N THR A 408 14.75 -40.97 32.67
CA THR A 408 16.18 -41.15 32.86
C THR A 408 16.63 -42.44 32.19
N ARG A 409 17.91 -42.52 31.83
CA ARG A 409 18.49 -43.74 31.23
C ARG A 409 18.39 -44.97 32.15
N ALA A 410 18.22 -44.77 33.46
CA ALA A 410 17.96 -45.83 34.44
C ALA A 410 16.50 -46.33 34.44
N GLY A 411 15.60 -45.71 33.67
CA GLY A 411 14.19 -46.10 33.53
C GLY A 411 13.23 -45.38 34.48
N ARG A 412 13.67 -44.31 35.15
CA ARG A 412 12.76 -43.46 35.94
C ARG A 412 11.96 -42.57 34.99
N PHE A 413 10.64 -42.64 35.05
CA PHE A 413 9.76 -41.69 34.33
C PHE A 413 9.93 -40.28 34.92
N LEU A 414 10.06 -39.29 34.05
CA LEU A 414 10.16 -37.88 34.42
C LEU A 414 8.82 -37.21 34.19
N ASP A 415 8.41 -37.10 32.92
CA ASP A 415 7.18 -36.42 32.54
C ASP A 415 6.73 -36.81 31.11
N GLU A 416 5.53 -36.38 30.71
CA GLU A 416 4.93 -36.61 29.40
C GLU A 416 4.34 -35.32 28.80
N LEU A 417 4.63 -35.08 27.52
CA LEU A 417 4.10 -33.97 26.74
C LEU A 417 3.35 -34.51 25.53
N SER A 418 2.26 -33.84 25.15
CA SER A 418 1.54 -34.21 23.95
C SER A 418 1.08 -33.01 23.15
N LEU A 419 1.33 -33.07 21.85
CA LEU A 419 1.20 -31.97 20.91
C LEU A 419 0.31 -32.38 19.74
N GLU A 420 -0.65 -31.53 19.40
CA GLU A 420 -1.52 -31.70 18.25
C GLU A 420 -0.87 -31.20 16.96
N ALA A 421 -1.43 -31.58 15.80
CA ALA A 421 -0.86 -31.27 14.48
C ALA A 421 -0.54 -29.78 14.27
N GLY A 422 -1.43 -28.90 14.73
CA GLY A 422 -1.28 -27.44 14.60
C GLY A 422 -0.17 -26.83 15.47
N GLN A 423 0.41 -27.61 16.39
CA GLN A 423 1.53 -27.17 17.23
C GLN A 423 2.88 -27.66 16.69
N LEU A 424 2.89 -28.53 15.67
CA LEU A 424 4.11 -29.16 15.16
C LEU A 424 4.66 -28.38 13.95
N PRO A 425 5.97 -28.10 13.89
CA PRO A 425 6.60 -27.39 12.79
C PRO A 425 6.68 -28.22 11.50
N VAL A 426 6.56 -29.54 11.61
CA VAL A 426 6.57 -30.53 10.53
C VAL A 426 5.56 -31.63 10.87
N PRO A 427 5.10 -32.45 9.91
CA PRO A 427 4.20 -33.55 10.21
C PRO A 427 4.70 -34.44 11.36
N ALA A 428 3.79 -34.93 12.20
CA ALA A 428 4.14 -35.72 13.39
C ALA A 428 5.03 -36.94 13.09
N THR A 429 4.93 -37.51 11.88
CA THR A 429 5.77 -38.61 11.39
C THR A 429 7.23 -38.24 11.16
N GLU A 430 7.53 -36.96 10.92
CA GLU A 430 8.88 -36.44 10.67
C GLU A 430 9.54 -35.87 11.94
N MET A 431 8.73 -35.55 12.96
CA MET A 431 9.20 -35.03 14.25
C MET A 431 10.28 -35.89 14.92
N PRO A 432 10.25 -37.24 14.93
CA PRO A 432 11.31 -38.03 15.55
C PRO A 432 12.72 -37.78 15.03
N GLU A 433 12.89 -37.45 13.74
CA GLU A 433 14.23 -37.13 13.22
C GLU A 433 14.70 -35.76 13.72
N LEU A 434 13.79 -34.79 13.78
CA LEU A 434 14.06 -33.45 14.30
C LEU A 434 14.35 -33.50 15.82
N LEU A 435 13.60 -34.28 16.60
CA LEU A 435 13.80 -34.42 18.05
C LEU A 435 15.17 -34.95 18.46
N ARG A 436 15.83 -35.75 17.61
CA ARG A 436 17.17 -36.29 17.88
C ARG A 436 18.22 -35.19 18.07
N THR A 437 17.99 -33.98 17.56
CA THR A 437 18.91 -32.86 17.79
C THR A 437 18.81 -32.32 19.22
N PHE A 438 17.71 -32.58 19.92
CA PHE A 438 17.44 -32.04 21.26
C PHE A 438 17.61 -33.08 22.37
N VAL A 439 17.17 -34.32 22.14
CA VAL A 439 17.17 -35.39 23.14
C VAL A 439 17.42 -36.76 22.51
N PRO A 440 18.22 -37.65 23.13
CA PRO A 440 18.39 -39.02 22.63
C PRO A 440 17.06 -39.78 22.62
N LEU A 441 16.70 -40.36 21.48
CA LEU A 441 15.47 -41.14 21.34
C LEU A 441 15.70 -42.63 21.64
N VAL A 442 14.74 -43.24 22.32
CA VAL A 442 14.69 -44.69 22.59
C VAL A 442 13.44 -45.30 21.93
N SER A 443 13.59 -46.50 21.38
CA SER A 443 12.50 -47.21 20.69
C SER A 443 11.50 -47.84 21.66
N GLN A 444 11.85 -47.97 22.94
CA GLN A 444 10.98 -48.46 24.02
C GLN A 444 11.32 -47.74 25.33
N PRO A 445 10.35 -47.54 26.25
CA PRO A 445 10.60 -46.99 27.57
C PRO A 445 11.67 -47.80 28.33
N PRO A 446 12.70 -47.16 28.89
CA PRO A 446 13.73 -47.89 29.62
C PRO A 446 13.16 -48.51 30.91
N GLY A 447 13.60 -49.71 31.26
CA GLY A 447 13.14 -50.44 32.47
C GLY A 447 11.91 -51.32 32.29
N ARG A 448 11.43 -51.49 31.05
CA ARG A 448 10.41 -52.50 30.68
C ARG A 448 11.00 -53.71 29.97
#